data_AF-A0A3M1ARX3-F1
#
_entry.id   AF-A0A3M1ARX3-F1
#
_cell.length_a   1.000
_cell.length_b   1.000
_cell.length_c   1.000
_cell.angle_alpha   90.00
_cell.angle_beta   90.00
_cell.angle_gamma   90.00
#
_symmetry.space_group_name_H-M   'P 1'
#
loop_
_entity.id
_entity.type
_entity.pdbx_description
1 polymer ?
#
loop_
_entity_poly.entity_id
_entity_poly.type
_entity_poly.pdbx_seq_one_letter_code
_entity_poly.pdbx_strand_id
1 'polypeptide(L)'
;MKTKSRRKMMASDTPETPAGAGVCENCGAKLHGRYCSECGQDAVEAVVPLRVLAARGLAEVFSVDLRYPRTLKALALPGRLTSLYLSGHRVPYVPPLRLALSASVVLFVAIALRMPGGKAITANSGLFEDLGLLAREHAMAFTVAQLLVLPVFASLLKVGFGRIRPLYLSHLTFALHYHAAVTITAFAALLVSFVAPFELAAWLAFVLFLWMIGPYLVLALRRTYGAPWLKILLLWPVLAFGYVGMNLMVFGLIAGLAAFLRSLSG
;
A
#
# COMPACT_ATOMS: atom_id res chain seq x y z
N MET A 1 -23.77 54.13 -31.61
CA MET A 1 -22.46 53.45 -31.72
C MET A 1 -22.04 53.02 -30.32
N LYS A 2 -22.04 51.72 -29.97
CA LYS A 2 -20.83 50.87 -29.76
C LYS A 2 -19.68 51.68 -29.13
N THR A 3 -19.19 51.38 -27.92
CA THR A 3 -18.35 50.20 -27.67
C THR A 3 -18.28 49.76 -26.19
N LYS A 4 -18.12 48.44 -26.04
CA LYS A 4 -17.94 47.63 -24.83
C LYS A 4 -16.43 47.33 -24.72
N SER A 5 -15.79 47.52 -23.56
CA SER A 5 -14.48 46.89 -23.25
C SER A 5 -14.19 47.02 -21.74
N ARG A 6 -14.64 46.08 -20.89
CA ARG A 6 -13.85 44.93 -20.39
C ARG A 6 -12.42 45.28 -19.95
N ARG A 7 -12.26 45.65 -18.67
CA ARG A 7 -11.05 45.31 -17.90
C ARG A 7 -11.50 44.47 -16.70
N LYS A 8 -11.41 43.16 -16.89
CA LYS A 8 -11.79 42.14 -15.92
C LYS A 8 -10.71 42.09 -14.84
N MET A 9 -11.12 42.31 -13.60
CA MET A 9 -10.35 42.02 -12.38
C MET A 9 -9.78 40.60 -12.46
N MET A 10 -8.47 40.44 -12.21
CA MET A 10 -7.90 39.18 -11.77
C MET A 10 -7.62 39.32 -10.28
N ALA A 11 -8.70 39.29 -9.50
CA ALA A 11 -8.64 38.89 -8.11
C ALA A 11 -8.40 37.37 -8.09
N SER A 12 -7.36 36.95 -7.39
CA SER A 12 -7.08 35.56 -7.06
C SER A 12 -8.06 35.11 -5.96
N ASP A 13 -9.34 35.02 -6.29
CA ASP A 13 -10.36 34.48 -5.40
C ASP A 13 -10.57 33.00 -5.73
N THR A 14 -9.70 32.14 -5.21
CA THR A 14 -10.16 30.80 -4.86
C THR A 14 -11.22 30.96 -3.78
N PRO A 15 -12.45 30.42 -3.92
CA PRO A 15 -13.45 30.54 -2.88
C PRO A 15 -12.96 29.78 -1.65
N GLU A 16 -12.50 30.52 -0.64
CA GLU A 16 -12.40 30.04 0.74
C GLU A 16 -13.80 29.59 1.14
N THR A 17 -14.04 28.28 1.05
CA THR A 17 -15.21 27.68 1.69
C THR A 17 -15.00 27.84 3.19
N PRO A 18 -15.96 28.37 3.97
CA PRO A 18 -15.79 28.59 5.39
C PRO A 18 -15.62 27.23 6.09
N ALA A 19 -14.38 26.86 6.34
CA ALA A 19 -14.01 25.74 7.20
C ALA A 19 -14.18 26.21 8.64
N GLY A 20 -15.27 25.85 9.32
CA GLY A 20 -15.43 26.34 10.70
C GLY A 20 -16.62 25.86 11.53
N ALA A 21 -17.33 24.80 11.16
CA ALA A 21 -18.45 24.31 11.96
C ALA A 21 -18.50 22.77 12.07
N GLY A 22 -17.34 22.15 12.30
CA GLY A 22 -17.23 20.70 12.52
C GLY A 22 -16.53 20.36 13.83
N VAL A 23 -16.61 19.10 14.23
CA VAL A 23 -15.76 18.49 15.26
C VAL A 23 -14.71 17.62 14.58
N CYS A 24 -13.51 17.59 15.15
CA CYS A 24 -12.38 16.82 14.62
C CYS A 24 -12.65 15.31 14.74
N GLU A 25 -12.52 14.57 13.63
CA GLU A 25 -12.80 13.12 13.62
C GLU A 25 -11.81 12.27 14.43
N ASN A 26 -10.63 12.80 14.77
CA ASN A 26 -9.64 12.08 15.57
C ASN A 26 -9.73 12.36 17.08
N CYS A 27 -9.99 13.60 17.49
CA CYS A 27 -9.96 14.00 18.91
C CYS A 27 -11.27 14.58 19.45
N GLY A 28 -12.25 14.84 18.59
CA GLY A 28 -13.54 15.44 18.98
C GLY A 28 -13.50 16.93 19.30
N ALA A 29 -12.35 17.61 19.23
CA ALA A 29 -12.25 19.05 19.45
C ALA A 29 -12.99 19.85 18.37
N LYS A 30 -13.50 21.03 18.73
CA LYS A 30 -14.16 21.93 17.79
C LYS A 30 -13.16 22.45 16.76
N LEU A 31 -13.53 22.42 15.48
CA LEU A 31 -12.69 22.88 14.38
C LEU A 31 -12.88 24.38 14.16
N HIS A 32 -11.79 25.13 14.22
CA HIS A 32 -11.75 26.58 13.99
C HIS A 32 -11.15 26.95 12.62
N GLY A 33 -10.81 25.96 11.80
CA GLY A 33 -10.21 26.16 10.48
C GLY A 33 -9.94 24.82 9.80
N ARG A 34 -9.06 24.84 8.79
CA ARG A 34 -8.68 23.64 8.03
C ARG A 34 -7.94 22.59 8.87
N TYR A 35 -7.13 23.00 9.84
CA TYR A 35 -6.40 22.08 10.71
C TYR A 35 -6.94 22.16 12.13
N CYS A 36 -7.03 21.02 12.81
CA CYS A 36 -7.39 20.97 14.22
C CYS A 36 -6.25 21.54 15.08
N SER A 37 -6.55 22.53 15.94
CA SER A 37 -5.57 23.13 16.86
C SER A 37 -5.06 22.15 17.92
N GLU A 38 -5.88 21.17 18.32
CA GLU A 38 -5.53 20.23 19.40
C GLU A 38 -4.64 19.09 18.93
N CYS A 39 -4.91 18.53 17.74
CA CYS A 39 -4.22 17.32 17.26
C CYS A 39 -3.57 17.46 15.89
N GLY A 40 -3.71 18.60 15.22
CA GLY A 40 -3.10 18.87 13.91
C GLY A 40 -3.72 18.12 12.73
N GLN A 41 -4.87 17.45 12.88
CA GLN A 41 -5.55 16.78 11.76
C GLN A 41 -6.07 17.79 10.71
N ASP A 42 -5.84 17.54 9.42
CA ASP A 42 -6.53 18.25 8.32
C ASP A 42 -8.01 17.83 8.32
N ALA A 43 -8.89 18.79 8.56
CA ALA A 43 -10.34 18.64 8.67
C ALA A 43 -11.02 18.42 7.32
N VAL A 44 -10.35 18.72 6.21
CA VAL A 44 -10.91 18.56 4.88
C VAL A 44 -10.20 17.42 4.18
N GLU A 45 -10.94 16.35 3.91
CA GLU A 45 -10.54 15.34 2.94
C GLU A 45 -10.68 15.95 1.54
N ALA A 46 -9.76 16.85 1.18
CA ALA A 46 -9.79 17.50 -0.11
C ALA A 46 -9.72 16.43 -1.19
N VAL A 47 -10.65 16.44 -2.13
CA VAL A 47 -10.58 15.65 -3.36
C VAL A 47 -9.39 16.18 -4.15
N VAL A 48 -8.20 15.69 -3.82
CA VAL A 48 -6.96 16.08 -4.45
C VAL A 48 -6.80 15.31 -5.76
N PRO A 49 -6.39 15.96 -6.86
CA PRO A 49 -6.11 15.24 -8.08
C PRO A 49 -4.94 14.26 -7.86
N LEU A 50 -4.97 13.12 -8.55
CA LEU A 50 -4.01 12.02 -8.38
C LEU A 50 -2.54 12.48 -8.42
N ARG A 51 -2.22 13.48 -9.24
CA ARG A 51 -0.87 14.08 -9.33
C ARG A 51 -0.39 14.72 -8.03
N VAL A 52 -1.27 15.41 -7.30
CA VAL A 52 -0.93 16.06 -6.02
C VAL A 52 -0.76 15.01 -4.94
N LEU A 53 -1.55 13.94 -4.98
CA LEU A 53 -1.40 12.80 -4.09
C LEU A 53 -0.07 12.06 -4.32
N ALA A 54 0.30 11.83 -5.59
CA ALA A 54 1.57 11.21 -5.96
C ALA A 54 2.77 12.06 -5.53
N ALA A 55 2.74 13.37 -5.77
CA ALA A 55 3.80 14.30 -5.37
C ALA A 55 3.99 14.34 -3.84
N ARG A 56 2.89 14.36 -3.07
CA ARG A 56 2.94 14.29 -1.59
C ARG A 56 3.50 12.95 -1.11
N GLY A 57 3.13 11.85 -1.76
CA GLY A 57 3.62 10.51 -1.44
C GLY A 57 5.13 10.36 -1.60
N LEU A 58 5.71 10.92 -2.66
CA LEU A 58 7.15 10.87 -2.92
C LEU A 58 7.96 11.72 -1.92
N ALA A 59 7.43 12.88 -1.51
CA ALA A 59 8.10 13.75 -0.55
C ALA A 59 8.17 13.16 0.87
N GLU A 60 7.31 12.20 1.20
CA GLU A 60 7.18 11.65 2.55
C GLU A 60 8.10 10.46 2.88
N VAL A 61 8.80 9.91 1.88
CA VAL A 61 9.49 8.60 1.95
C VAL A 61 10.62 8.55 2.97
N PHE A 62 11.27 9.68 3.29
CA PHE A 62 12.50 9.70 4.10
C PHE A 62 12.32 10.18 5.55
N SER A 63 11.10 10.20 6.07
CA SER A 63 10.85 10.57 7.47
C SER A 63 10.59 9.34 8.34
N VAL A 64 11.50 9.06 9.27
CA VAL A 64 11.30 8.04 10.31
C VAL A 64 10.39 8.64 11.38
N ASP A 65 9.12 8.22 11.39
CA ASP A 65 8.08 8.75 12.27
C ASP A 65 7.96 7.91 13.56
N LEU A 66 7.86 8.54 14.73
CA LEU A 66 7.66 7.84 16.01
C LEU A 66 6.32 7.07 16.08
N ARG A 67 5.45 7.21 15.07
CA ARG A 67 4.14 6.54 14.93
C ARG A 67 4.22 5.06 14.49
N TYR A 68 5.36 4.57 13.99
CA TYR A 68 5.48 3.20 13.48
C TYR A 68 5.06 2.12 14.50
N PRO A 69 5.51 2.10 15.77
CA PRO A 69 5.15 1.04 16.71
C PRO A 69 3.64 0.92 16.94
N ARG A 70 2.96 2.06 17.09
CA ARG A 70 1.49 2.11 17.24
C ARG A 70 0.79 1.62 15.95
N THR A 71 1.33 1.98 14.79
CA THR A 71 0.82 1.57 13.49
C THR A 71 0.96 0.06 13.26
N LEU A 72 2.13 -0.51 13.54
CA LEU A 72 2.40 -1.94 13.42
C LEU A 72 1.50 -2.77 14.35
N LYS A 73 1.31 -2.31 15.60
CA LYS A 73 0.39 -2.95 16.55
C LYS A 73 -1.06 -2.96 16.04
N ALA A 74 -1.50 -1.88 15.42
CA ALA A 74 -2.83 -1.80 14.83
C ALA A 74 -2.95 -2.61 13.52
N LEU A 75 -1.86 -2.74 12.75
CA LEU A 75 -1.80 -3.49 11.49
C LEU A 75 -1.82 -5.01 11.70
N ALA A 76 -1.21 -5.49 12.80
CA ALA A 76 -1.17 -6.91 13.16
C ALA A 76 -2.58 -7.53 13.33
N LEU A 77 -3.58 -6.71 13.67
CA LEU A 77 -4.97 -7.15 13.77
C LEU A 77 -5.71 -6.89 12.44
N PRO A 78 -6.26 -7.93 11.78
CA PRO A 78 -6.79 -7.82 10.42
C PRO A 78 -7.78 -6.67 10.23
N GLY A 79 -7.44 -5.67 9.41
CA GLY A 79 -8.30 -4.53 9.09
C GLY A 79 -8.55 -3.54 10.24
N ARG A 80 -7.92 -3.70 11.42
CA ARG A 80 -8.08 -2.76 12.53
C ARG A 80 -7.53 -1.39 12.19
N LEU A 81 -6.29 -1.32 11.70
CA LEU A 81 -5.68 -0.06 11.25
C LEU A 81 -6.54 0.62 10.18
N THR A 82 -6.97 -0.11 9.17
CA THR A 82 -7.82 0.43 8.09
C THR A 82 -9.15 0.95 8.62
N SER A 83 -9.81 0.22 9.51
CA SER A 83 -11.06 0.65 10.11
C SER A 83 -10.90 1.96 10.88
N LEU A 84 -9.85 2.10 11.69
CA LEU A 84 -9.56 3.31 12.47
C LEU A 84 -9.21 4.50 11.57
N TYR A 85 -8.43 4.25 10.51
CA TYR A 85 -8.04 5.29 9.57
C TYR A 85 -9.25 5.83 8.79
N LEU A 86 -10.12 4.92 8.33
CA LEU A 86 -11.35 5.28 7.60
C LEU A 86 -12.42 5.87 8.51
N SER A 87 -12.36 5.67 9.83
CA SER A 87 -13.20 6.35 10.82
C SER A 87 -12.61 7.70 11.28
N GLY A 88 -11.63 8.25 10.54
CA GLY A 88 -11.07 9.58 10.80
C GLY A 88 -9.99 9.66 11.88
N HIS A 89 -9.67 8.56 12.57
CA HIS A 89 -8.64 8.52 13.63
C HIS A 89 -7.24 8.31 13.01
N ARG A 90 -6.73 9.33 12.29
CA ARG A 90 -5.56 9.20 11.40
C ARG A 90 -4.24 9.68 12.01
N VAL A 91 -4.28 10.73 12.83
CA VAL A 91 -3.08 11.40 13.37
C VAL A 91 -2.10 10.44 14.05
N PRO A 92 -2.52 9.46 14.87
CA PRO A 92 -1.60 8.61 15.60
C PRO A 92 -0.88 7.56 14.74
N TYR A 93 -1.25 7.42 13.46
CA TYR A 93 -0.78 6.36 12.57
C TYR A 93 0.03 6.93 11.41
N VAL A 94 0.96 6.11 10.90
CA VAL A 94 1.71 6.43 9.69
C VAL A 94 0.74 6.41 8.49
N PRO A 95 0.80 7.41 7.58
CA PRO A 95 -0.04 7.41 6.38
C PRO A 95 0.09 6.11 5.56
N PRO A 96 -1.00 5.58 4.99
CA PRO A 96 -1.02 4.27 4.33
C PRO A 96 0.02 4.12 3.22
N LEU A 97 0.19 5.17 2.41
CA LEU A 97 1.17 5.19 1.32
C LEU A 97 2.61 5.14 1.83
N ARG A 98 2.93 5.95 2.83
CA ARG A 98 4.25 5.95 3.47
C ARG A 98 4.54 4.60 4.14
N LEU A 99 3.55 4.00 4.79
CA LEU A 99 3.68 2.69 5.43
C LEU A 99 4.01 1.60 4.40
N ALA A 100 3.29 1.56 3.27
CA ALA A 100 3.57 0.62 2.18
C ALA A 100 4.97 0.85 1.56
N LEU A 101 5.32 2.10 1.27
CA LEU A 101 6.63 2.46 0.70
C LEU A 101 7.79 2.07 1.61
N SER A 102 7.72 2.46 2.88
CA SER A 102 8.76 2.12 3.87
C SER A 102 8.88 0.62 4.10
N ALA A 103 7.75 -0.13 4.16
CA ALA A 103 7.78 -1.58 4.26
C ALA A 103 8.49 -2.22 3.06
N SER A 104 8.19 -1.74 1.85
CA SER A 104 8.84 -2.18 0.62
C SER A 104 10.35 -1.90 0.66
N VAL A 105 10.77 -0.66 0.95
CA VAL A 105 12.20 -0.30 1.05
C VAL A 105 12.94 -1.17 2.07
N VAL A 106 12.37 -1.38 3.26
CA VAL A 106 12.97 -2.21 4.31
C VAL A 106 13.12 -3.67 3.87
N LEU A 107 12.08 -4.24 3.25
CA LEU A 107 12.15 -5.60 2.70
C LEU A 107 13.23 -5.70 1.62
N PHE A 108 13.31 -4.73 0.71
CA PHE A 108 14.34 -4.71 -0.32
C PHE A 108 15.76 -4.70 0.30
N VAL A 109 16.02 -3.79 1.24
CA VAL A 109 17.33 -3.69 1.91
C VAL A 109 17.68 -5.01 2.58
N ALA A 110 16.72 -5.64 3.25
CA ALA A 110 16.93 -6.93 3.91
C ALA A 110 17.27 -8.05 2.93
N ILE A 111 16.59 -8.13 1.79
CA ILE A 111 16.90 -9.09 0.72
C ILE A 111 18.30 -8.83 0.16
N ALA A 112 18.65 -7.57 -0.10
CA ALA A 112 19.96 -7.18 -0.61
C ALA A 112 21.10 -7.55 0.36
N LEU A 113 20.90 -7.37 1.67
CA LEU A 113 21.87 -7.77 2.69
C LEU A 113 21.99 -9.29 2.85
N ARG A 114 20.89 -10.05 2.67
CA ARG A 114 20.91 -11.52 2.80
C ARG A 114 21.68 -12.20 1.67
N MET A 115 21.74 -11.57 0.49
CA MET A 115 22.32 -12.14 -0.73
C MET A 115 23.40 -11.23 -1.30
N PRO A 116 24.57 -11.11 -0.63
CA PRO A 116 25.69 -10.32 -1.14
C PRO A 116 26.12 -10.86 -2.51
N GLY A 117 26.35 -9.96 -3.46
CA GLY A 117 26.54 -10.21 -4.90
C GLY A 117 27.77 -11.02 -5.31
N GLY A 118 27.91 -12.24 -4.79
CA GLY A 118 28.89 -13.21 -5.26
C GLY A 118 28.40 -13.94 -6.52
N LYS A 119 29.28 -14.06 -7.52
CA LYS A 119 29.04 -14.86 -8.73
C LYS A 119 28.60 -16.27 -8.32
N ALA A 120 27.44 -16.70 -8.81
CA ALA A 120 26.85 -17.99 -8.49
C ALA A 120 27.81 -19.14 -8.85
N ILE A 121 27.92 -20.08 -7.93
CA ILE A 121 28.65 -21.34 -8.04
C ILE A 121 28.00 -22.18 -9.16
N THR A 122 28.85 -22.84 -9.93
CA THR A 122 28.55 -23.61 -11.14
C THR A 122 27.63 -24.82 -10.95
N ALA A 123 26.75 -25.03 -11.96
CA ALA A 123 26.23 -26.30 -12.51
C ALA A 123 25.23 -27.15 -11.67
N ASN A 124 23.92 -27.05 -11.92
CA ASN A 124 23.12 -27.88 -12.85
C ASN A 124 21.65 -27.40 -12.77
N SER A 125 21.06 -27.03 -13.91
CA SER A 125 19.83 -26.22 -14.03
C SER A 125 18.59 -26.81 -13.35
N GLY A 126 17.95 -26.00 -12.51
CA GLY A 126 16.53 -26.12 -12.15
C GLY A 126 15.80 -24.79 -12.35
N LEU A 127 14.55 -24.85 -12.82
CA LEU A 127 13.64 -23.70 -13.00
C LEU A 127 13.61 -22.77 -11.77
N PHE A 128 13.74 -23.33 -10.58
CA PHE A 128 13.72 -22.60 -9.30
C PHE A 128 14.98 -21.78 -9.03
N GLU A 129 16.13 -22.20 -9.56
CA GLU A 129 17.41 -21.50 -9.38
C GLU A 129 17.51 -20.31 -10.34
N ASP A 130 17.04 -20.48 -11.58
CA ASP A 130 16.85 -19.40 -12.55
C ASP A 130 15.80 -18.38 -12.08
N LEU A 131 14.69 -18.84 -11.49
CA LEU A 131 13.71 -17.96 -10.85
C LEU A 131 14.32 -17.18 -9.68
N GLY A 132 15.17 -17.82 -8.88
CA GLY A 132 15.88 -17.21 -7.76
C GLY A 132 16.89 -16.14 -8.20
N LEU A 133 17.57 -16.36 -9.32
CA LEU A 133 18.51 -15.39 -9.90
C LEU A 133 17.78 -14.21 -10.56
N LEU A 134 16.71 -14.46 -11.33
CA LEU A 134 15.84 -13.43 -11.88
C LEU A 134 15.19 -12.60 -10.77
N ALA A 135 14.76 -13.24 -9.67
CA ALA A 135 14.22 -12.54 -8.51
C ALA A 135 15.26 -11.64 -7.83
N ARG A 136 16.54 -12.03 -7.83
CA ARG A 136 17.66 -11.20 -7.32
C ARG A 136 17.90 -9.97 -8.18
N GLU A 137 18.06 -10.17 -9.49
CA GLU A 137 18.33 -9.08 -10.45
C GLU A 137 17.22 -8.04 -10.47
N HIS A 138 15.99 -8.47 -10.20
CA HIS A 138 14.80 -7.63 -10.28
C HIS A 138 14.18 -7.30 -8.92
N ALA A 139 14.83 -7.65 -7.80
CA ALA A 139 14.28 -7.44 -6.45
C ALA A 139 13.89 -5.97 -6.22
N MET A 140 14.79 -5.04 -6.59
CA MET A 140 14.54 -3.59 -6.49
C MET A 140 13.32 -3.14 -7.30
N ALA A 141 13.32 -3.50 -8.58
CA ALA A 141 12.28 -3.11 -9.52
C ALA A 141 10.93 -3.71 -9.10
N PHE A 142 10.92 -4.96 -8.65
CA PHE A 142 9.76 -5.64 -8.13
C PHE A 142 9.16 -4.93 -6.92
N THR A 143 9.98 -4.61 -5.92
CA THR A 143 9.53 -3.99 -4.68
C THR A 143 8.89 -2.61 -4.90
N VAL A 144 9.37 -1.82 -5.87
CA VAL A 144 8.75 -0.54 -6.25
C VAL A 144 7.53 -0.75 -7.15
N ALA A 145 7.61 -1.69 -8.11
CA ALA A 145 6.53 -1.96 -9.05
C ALA A 145 5.28 -2.58 -8.39
N GLN A 146 5.40 -3.18 -7.21
CA GLN A 146 4.26 -3.62 -6.42
C GLN A 146 3.28 -2.49 -6.06
N LEU A 147 3.72 -1.23 -6.09
CA LEU A 147 2.83 -0.08 -5.93
C LEU A 147 1.88 0.12 -7.12
N LEU A 148 2.29 -0.32 -8.32
CA LEU A 148 1.48 -0.26 -9.53
C LEU A 148 0.30 -1.26 -9.47
N VAL A 149 0.42 -2.30 -8.66
CA VAL A 149 -0.65 -3.28 -8.39
C VAL A 149 -1.79 -2.66 -7.58
N LEU A 150 -1.49 -1.67 -6.74
CA LEU A 150 -2.44 -1.17 -5.73
C LEU A 150 -3.66 -0.45 -6.33
N PRO A 151 -3.54 0.40 -7.36
CA PRO A 151 -4.70 1.00 -8.00
C PRO A 151 -5.63 -0.04 -8.62
N VAL A 152 -5.08 -1.09 -9.23
CA VAL A 152 -5.88 -2.14 -9.86
C VAL A 152 -6.55 -3.03 -8.81
N PHE A 153 -5.84 -3.39 -7.73
CA PHE A 153 -6.43 -4.13 -6.61
C PHE A 153 -7.51 -3.31 -5.90
N ALA A 154 -7.31 -2.00 -5.73
CA ALA A 154 -8.32 -1.08 -5.20
C ALA A 154 -9.55 -0.98 -6.13
N SER A 155 -9.36 -1.02 -7.45
CA SER A 155 -10.46 -1.09 -8.42
C SER A 155 -11.24 -2.40 -8.32
N LEU A 156 -10.56 -3.54 -8.11
CA LEU A 156 -11.23 -4.83 -7.88
C LEU A 156 -12.10 -4.79 -6.60
N LEU A 157 -11.55 -4.24 -5.51
CA LEU A 157 -12.30 -3.98 -4.29
C LEU A 157 -13.47 -3.01 -4.52
N LYS A 158 -13.29 -1.99 -5.36
CA LYS A 158 -14.32 -1.01 -5.70
C LYS A 158 -15.49 -1.66 -6.42
N VAL A 159 -15.25 -2.59 -7.34
CA VAL A 159 -16.30 -3.35 -8.03
C VAL A 159 -17.10 -4.17 -7.02
N GLY A 160 -16.43 -4.89 -6.11
CA GLY A 160 -17.10 -5.75 -5.13
C GLY A 160 -17.80 -5.02 -3.98
N PHE A 161 -17.21 -3.94 -3.47
CA PHE A 161 -17.64 -3.25 -2.26
C PHE A 161 -18.05 -1.79 -2.47
N GLY A 162 -18.13 -1.32 -3.71
CA GLY A 162 -18.41 0.08 -4.04
C GLY A 162 -19.80 0.58 -3.63
N ARG A 163 -20.77 -0.33 -3.41
CA ARG A 163 -22.08 -0.02 -2.83
C ARG A 163 -22.03 0.26 -1.32
N ILE A 164 -21.04 -0.30 -0.63
CA ILE A 164 -20.85 -0.14 0.83
C ILE A 164 -19.99 1.09 1.10
N ARG A 165 -18.88 1.23 0.37
CA ARG A 165 -17.96 2.38 0.46
C ARG A 165 -17.88 3.03 -0.93
N PRO A 166 -18.52 4.19 -1.16
CA PRO A 166 -18.59 4.79 -2.49
C PRO A 166 -17.28 5.48 -2.92
N LEU A 167 -16.37 5.80 -2.00
CA LEU A 167 -15.13 6.51 -2.32
C LEU A 167 -14.02 5.54 -2.73
N TYR A 168 -13.38 5.80 -3.87
CA TYR A 168 -12.22 5.01 -4.34
C TYR A 168 -11.07 5.02 -3.32
N LEU A 169 -10.82 6.17 -2.69
CA LEU A 169 -9.79 6.33 -1.67
C LEU A 169 -9.96 5.37 -0.49
N SER A 170 -11.19 4.98 -0.12
CA SER A 170 -11.40 3.98 0.93
C SER A 170 -10.85 2.61 0.53
N HIS A 171 -11.00 2.22 -0.73
CA HIS A 171 -10.47 0.96 -1.25
C HIS A 171 -8.95 1.02 -1.46
N LEU A 172 -8.43 2.16 -1.90
CA LEU A 172 -6.99 2.38 -2.03
C LEU A 172 -6.29 2.34 -0.65
N THR A 173 -6.89 2.96 0.36
CA THR A 173 -6.38 2.91 1.75
C THR A 173 -6.33 1.46 2.25
N PHE A 174 -7.38 0.67 2.00
CA PHE A 174 -7.39 -0.75 2.34
C PHE A 174 -6.28 -1.51 1.59
N ALA A 175 -6.14 -1.30 0.29
CA ALA A 175 -5.12 -1.93 -0.53
C ALA A 175 -3.70 -1.62 -0.02
N LEU A 176 -3.43 -0.35 0.34
CA LEU A 176 -2.14 0.09 0.89
C LEU A 176 -1.82 -0.57 2.23
N HIS A 177 -2.76 -0.59 3.17
CA HIS A 177 -2.55 -1.26 4.46
C HIS A 177 -2.41 -2.78 4.31
N TYR A 178 -3.23 -3.42 3.46
CA TYR A 178 -3.12 -4.86 3.22
C TYR A 178 -1.77 -5.22 2.59
N HIS A 179 -1.32 -4.45 1.59
CA HIS A 179 -0.01 -4.63 0.98
C HIS A 179 1.11 -4.44 2.01
N ALA A 180 1.06 -3.37 2.81
CA ALA A 180 2.03 -3.16 3.88
C ALA A 180 2.06 -4.33 4.88
N ALA A 181 0.90 -4.89 5.26
CA ALA A 181 0.83 -6.04 6.15
C ALA A 181 1.49 -7.28 5.54
N VAL A 182 1.24 -7.56 4.26
CA VAL A 182 1.88 -8.67 3.53
C VAL A 182 3.40 -8.48 3.48
N THR A 183 3.86 -7.27 3.12
CA THR A 183 5.28 -6.94 3.00
C THR A 183 6.01 -6.99 4.34
N ILE A 184 5.42 -6.48 5.42
CA ILE A 184 5.99 -6.55 6.78
C ILE A 184 6.04 -8.01 7.26
N THR A 185 5.03 -8.82 6.95
CA THR A 185 5.01 -10.25 7.29
C THR A 185 6.11 -11.00 6.53
N ALA A 186 6.30 -10.69 5.25
CA ALA A 186 7.39 -11.26 4.45
C ALA A 186 8.77 -10.85 4.99
N PHE A 187 8.93 -9.58 5.40
CA PHE A 187 10.15 -9.12 6.06
C PHE A 187 10.40 -9.86 7.39
N ALA A 188 9.37 -10.05 8.22
CA ALA A 188 9.51 -10.83 9.45
C ALA A 188 9.92 -12.29 9.18
N ALA A 189 9.32 -12.94 8.18
CA ALA A 189 9.69 -14.29 7.76
C ALA A 189 11.15 -14.36 7.25
N LEU A 190 11.58 -13.35 6.49
CA LEU A 190 12.96 -13.22 6.04
C LEU A 190 13.92 -13.07 7.22
N LEU A 191 13.60 -12.26 8.24
CA LEU A 191 14.43 -12.14 9.44
C LEU A 191 14.60 -13.48 10.17
N VAL A 192 13.55 -14.30 10.25
CA VAL A 192 13.65 -15.64 10.84
C VAL A 192 14.63 -16.52 10.06
N SER A 193 14.70 -16.38 8.73
CA SER A 193 15.65 -17.14 7.89
C SER A 193 17.13 -16.82 8.12
N PHE A 194 17.47 -15.76 8.89
CA PHE A 194 18.85 -15.48 9.29
C PHE A 194 19.32 -16.37 10.45
N VAL A 195 18.39 -16.90 11.25
CA VAL A 195 18.69 -17.63 12.49
C VAL A 195 18.13 -19.05 12.50
N ALA A 196 17.15 -19.35 11.65
CA ALA A 196 16.53 -20.66 11.53
C ALA A 196 17.03 -21.43 10.30
N PRO A 197 16.96 -22.78 10.31
CA PRO A 197 17.19 -23.59 9.12
C PRO A 197 16.28 -23.18 7.96
N PHE A 198 16.80 -23.29 6.73
CA PHE A 198 16.07 -22.89 5.51
C PHE A 198 14.68 -23.52 5.41
N GLU A 199 14.57 -24.83 5.64
CA GLU A 199 13.29 -25.56 5.59
C GLU A 199 12.26 -24.98 6.56
N LEU A 200 12.65 -24.74 7.82
CA LEU A 200 11.75 -24.18 8.82
C LEU A 200 11.30 -22.77 8.45
N ALA A 201 12.23 -21.94 7.96
CA ALA A 201 11.92 -20.59 7.51
C ALA A 201 11.00 -20.59 6.29
N ALA A 202 11.18 -21.52 5.35
CA ALA A 202 10.35 -21.67 4.16
C ALA A 202 8.92 -22.09 4.52
N TRP A 203 8.75 -23.09 5.40
CA TRP A 203 7.44 -23.51 5.90
C TRP A 203 6.74 -22.38 6.66
N LEU A 204 7.47 -21.65 7.52
CA LEU A 204 6.92 -20.49 8.21
C LEU A 204 6.44 -19.42 7.23
N ALA A 205 7.27 -19.06 6.23
CA ALA A 205 6.90 -18.09 5.20
C ALA A 205 5.66 -18.52 4.42
N PHE A 206 5.57 -19.81 4.05
CA PHE A 206 4.41 -20.38 3.36
C PHE A 206 3.13 -20.32 4.22
N VAL A 207 3.20 -20.72 5.48
CA VAL A 207 2.07 -20.66 6.43
C VAL A 207 1.62 -19.21 6.63
N LEU A 208 2.56 -18.28 6.80
CA LEU A 208 2.25 -16.85 6.93
C LEU A 208 1.64 -16.27 5.65
N PHE A 209 2.11 -16.70 4.47
CA PHE A 209 1.52 -16.33 3.20
C PHE A 209 0.07 -16.81 3.10
N LEU A 210 -0.21 -18.09 3.40
CA LEU A 210 -1.57 -18.63 3.45
C LEU A 210 -2.46 -17.90 4.46
N TRP A 211 -1.91 -17.56 5.63
CA TRP A 211 -2.59 -16.74 6.63
C TRP A 211 -2.99 -15.36 6.08
N MET A 212 -2.08 -14.72 5.34
CA MET A 212 -2.32 -13.40 4.77
C MET A 212 -3.37 -13.41 3.66
N ILE A 213 -3.26 -14.33 2.69
CA ILE A 213 -4.21 -14.42 1.57
C ILE A 213 -5.59 -14.93 2.01
N GLY A 214 -5.66 -15.73 3.08
CA GLY A 214 -6.89 -16.32 3.60
C GLY A 214 -7.43 -15.56 4.82
N PRO A 215 -7.22 -16.07 6.04
CA PRO A 215 -7.80 -15.52 7.27
C PRO A 215 -7.64 -14.02 7.44
N TYR A 216 -6.44 -13.47 7.24
CA TYR A 216 -6.21 -12.03 7.40
C TYR A 216 -7.06 -11.22 6.41
N LEU A 217 -7.00 -11.54 5.12
CA LEU A 217 -7.77 -10.82 4.11
C LEU A 217 -9.28 -10.90 4.39
N VAL A 218 -9.82 -12.08 4.70
CA VAL A 218 -11.24 -12.27 5.02
C VAL A 218 -11.66 -11.45 6.23
N LEU A 219 -10.91 -11.52 7.33
CA LEU A 219 -11.21 -10.79 8.56
C LEU A 219 -11.04 -9.28 8.36
N ALA A 220 -10.04 -8.85 7.59
CA ALA A 220 -9.82 -7.45 7.26
C ALA A 220 -10.98 -6.89 6.41
N LEU A 221 -11.47 -7.66 5.43
CA LEU A 221 -12.65 -7.31 4.64
C LEU A 221 -13.89 -7.19 5.52
N ARG A 222 -14.12 -8.17 6.41
CA ARG A 222 -15.27 -8.17 7.34
C ARG A 222 -15.23 -6.95 8.26
N ARG A 223 -14.08 -6.65 8.86
CA ARG A 223 -13.89 -5.52 9.77
C ARG A 223 -14.00 -4.18 9.04
N THR A 224 -13.45 -4.07 7.84
CA THR A 224 -13.42 -2.80 7.11
C THR A 224 -14.74 -2.48 6.45
N TYR A 225 -15.38 -3.44 5.78
CA TYR A 225 -16.58 -3.22 4.98
C TYR A 225 -17.88 -3.61 5.70
N GLY A 226 -17.83 -4.37 6.79
CA GLY A 226 -19.05 -4.85 7.47
C GLY A 226 -19.94 -5.75 6.59
N ALA A 227 -19.44 -6.24 5.45
CA ALA A 227 -20.20 -7.03 4.50
C ALA A 227 -20.58 -8.41 5.07
N PRO A 228 -21.73 -8.99 4.68
CA PRO A 228 -22.14 -10.32 5.13
C PRO A 228 -21.12 -11.39 4.69
N TRP A 229 -20.97 -12.43 5.49
CA TRP A 229 -19.99 -13.50 5.27
C TRP A 229 -20.10 -14.15 3.88
N LEU A 230 -21.31 -14.43 3.40
CA LEU A 230 -21.54 -15.03 2.08
C LEU A 230 -20.92 -14.19 0.96
N LYS A 231 -21.12 -12.88 0.98
CA LYS A 231 -20.53 -11.96 0.00
C LYS A 231 -19.00 -11.98 0.05
N ILE A 232 -18.43 -12.01 1.26
CA ILE A 232 -16.97 -12.05 1.43
C ILE A 232 -16.42 -13.37 0.92
N LEU A 233 -17.01 -14.51 1.30
CA LEU A 233 -16.54 -15.84 0.89
C LEU A 233 -16.67 -16.08 -0.62
N LEU A 234 -17.72 -15.55 -1.26
CA LEU A 234 -17.87 -15.65 -2.72
C LEU A 234 -16.86 -14.78 -3.48
N LEU A 235 -16.54 -13.58 -2.95
CA LEU A 235 -15.63 -12.65 -3.61
C LEU A 235 -14.16 -12.89 -3.22
N TRP A 236 -13.92 -13.56 -2.10
CA TRP A 236 -12.58 -13.80 -1.56
C TRP A 236 -11.64 -14.50 -2.54
N PRO A 237 -12.03 -15.58 -3.26
CA PRO A 237 -11.14 -16.23 -4.22
C PRO A 237 -10.65 -15.24 -5.29
N VAL A 238 -11.57 -14.44 -5.85
CA VAL A 238 -11.24 -13.43 -6.87
C VAL A 238 -10.27 -12.39 -6.31
N LEU A 239 -10.45 -11.95 -5.07
CA LEU A 239 -9.56 -10.97 -4.43
C LEU A 239 -8.19 -11.56 -4.07
N ALA A 240 -8.15 -12.77 -3.51
CA ALA A 240 -6.93 -13.46 -3.10
C ALA A 240 -6.09 -13.83 -4.32
N PHE A 241 -6.68 -14.55 -5.28
CA PHE A 241 -5.98 -14.94 -6.52
C PHE A 241 -5.71 -13.73 -7.42
N GLY A 242 -6.60 -12.74 -7.45
CA GLY A 242 -6.36 -11.49 -8.18
C GLY A 242 -5.16 -10.72 -7.63
N TYR A 243 -5.02 -10.63 -6.31
CA TYR A 243 -3.85 -10.01 -5.68
C TYR A 243 -2.56 -10.77 -6.01
N VAL A 244 -2.56 -12.10 -5.84
CA VAL A 244 -1.38 -12.95 -6.13
C VAL A 244 -1.01 -12.90 -7.61
N GLY A 245 -1.99 -13.14 -8.49
CA GLY A 245 -1.80 -13.14 -9.94
C GLY A 245 -1.28 -11.81 -10.46
N MET A 246 -1.76 -10.68 -9.93
CA MET A 246 -1.25 -9.37 -10.34
C MET A 246 0.19 -9.10 -9.88
N ASN A 247 0.58 -9.59 -8.69
CA ASN A 247 1.99 -9.52 -8.26
C ASN A 247 2.89 -10.39 -9.17
N LEU A 248 2.45 -11.61 -9.51
CA LEU A 248 3.19 -12.49 -10.43
C LEU A 248 3.28 -11.89 -11.85
N MET A 249 2.20 -11.29 -12.34
CA MET A 249 2.18 -10.61 -13.63
C MET A 249 3.19 -9.45 -13.66
N VAL A 250 3.19 -8.58 -12.64
CA VAL A 250 4.15 -7.46 -12.56
C VAL A 250 5.59 -7.97 -12.50
N PHE A 251 5.86 -9.02 -11.72
CA PHE A 251 7.18 -9.65 -11.69
C PHE A 251 7.59 -10.16 -13.08
N GLY A 252 6.72 -10.92 -13.75
CA GLY A 252 6.96 -11.46 -15.08
C GLY A 252 7.20 -10.40 -16.14
N LEU A 253 6.47 -9.28 -16.09
CA LEU A 253 6.67 -8.15 -17.00
C LEU A 253 8.04 -7.48 -16.82
N ILE A 254 8.49 -7.30 -15.56
CA ILE A 254 9.80 -6.71 -15.27
C ILE A 254 10.92 -7.64 -15.75
N ALA A 255 10.83 -8.93 -15.42
CA ALA A 255 11.79 -9.94 -15.85
C ALA A 255 11.84 -10.06 -17.38
N GLY A 256 10.69 -10.09 -18.04
CA GLY A 256 10.57 -10.15 -19.50
C GLY A 256 11.13 -8.91 -20.19
N LEU A 257 10.82 -7.71 -19.70
CA LEU A 257 11.39 -6.46 -20.23
C LEU A 257 12.92 -6.44 -20.08
N ALA A 258 13.45 -6.84 -18.93
CA ALA A 258 14.89 -6.89 -18.71
C ALA A 258 15.58 -7.90 -19.64
N ALA A 259 14.98 -9.08 -19.86
CA ALA A 259 15.47 -10.06 -20.82
C ALA A 259 15.45 -9.51 -22.26
N PHE A 260 14.37 -8.83 -22.66
CA PHE A 260 14.26 -8.21 -23.97
C PHE A 260 15.31 -7.12 -24.21
N LEU A 261 15.51 -6.22 -23.24
CA LEU A 261 16.52 -5.16 -23.34
C LEU A 261 17.94 -5.72 -23.46
N ARG A 262 18.25 -6.83 -22.77
CA ARG A 262 19.55 -7.52 -22.91
C ARG A 262 19.77 -8.08 -24.32
N SER A 263 18.72 -8.63 -24.94
CA SER A 263 18.75 -9.14 -26.31
C SER A 263 19.03 -8.04 -27.35
N LEU A 264 18.67 -6.79 -27.08
CA LEU A 264 18.97 -5.65 -27.97
C LEU A 264 20.40 -5.11 -27.81
N SER A 265 21.06 -5.42 -26.69
CA SER A 265 22.39 -4.91 -26.35
C SER A 265 23.54 -5.88 -26.61
N GLY A 266 23.23 -7.14 -26.95
CA GLY A 266 24.20 -8.18 -27.31
C GLY A 266 24.16 -8.49 -28.80
#